data_AF-A0A401M0I6-F1
#
_entry.id   AF-A0A401M0I6-F1
#
_cell.length_a   1.000
_cell.length_b   1.000
_cell.length_c   1.000
_cell.angle_alpha   90.00
_cell.angle_beta   90.00
_cell.angle_gamma   90.00
#
_symmetry.space_group_name_H-M   'P 1'
#
loop_
_entity.id
_entity.type
_entity.pdbx_description
1 polymer ?
#
loop_
_entity_poly.entity_id
_entity_poly.type
_entity_poly.pdbx_seq_one_letter_code
_entity_poly.pdbx_strand_id
1 'polypeptide(L)'
;MIGIFDRDNDKILQAVNAQTSEFYSFGNKVYGFCIPIPEMRFRNNQTKISIEYLYSDAEIKTVLPNGCRLFFGTEFTKQSMWHNTESLTLKLPKGKGKDKIIENNGGQAVYDSNDTNFLAKKDDFVEAIINGNVIISEESWHNFIPIFATIKNILVTND
;
A
#
# COMPACT_ATOMS: atom_id res chain seq x y z
N MET A 1 -12.03 -3.79 -20.57
CA MET A 1 -11.88 -3.83 -19.11
C MET A 1 -10.41 -3.83 -18.77
N ILE A 2 -9.98 -3.06 -17.77
CA ILE A 2 -8.57 -3.02 -17.33
C ILE A 2 -8.54 -3.36 -15.84
N GLY A 3 -7.84 -4.44 -15.48
CA GLY A 3 -7.56 -4.80 -14.10
C GLY A 3 -6.24 -4.17 -13.64
N ILE A 4 -6.26 -3.51 -12.48
CA ILE A 4 -5.07 -2.92 -11.86
C ILE A 4 -4.88 -3.64 -10.52
N PHE A 5 -3.68 -4.15 -10.29
CA PHE A 5 -3.39 -5.00 -9.14
C PHE A 5 -2.22 -4.47 -8.30
N ASP A 6 -2.27 -4.73 -7.00
CA ASP A 6 -1.12 -4.61 -6.12
C ASP A 6 -0.01 -5.61 -6.54
N ARG A 7 1.21 -5.37 -6.05
CA ARG A 7 2.38 -6.24 -6.27
C ARG A 7 2.65 -7.21 -5.12
N ASP A 8 1.76 -7.31 -4.15
CA ASP A 8 1.95 -8.09 -2.93
C ASP A 8 1.57 -9.58 -3.07
N ASN A 9 1.06 -9.99 -4.24
CA ASN A 9 0.63 -11.35 -4.53
C ASN A 9 1.39 -11.95 -5.73
N ASP A 10 2.29 -12.90 -5.43
CA ASP A 10 3.15 -13.54 -6.45
C ASP A 10 2.37 -14.27 -7.54
N LYS A 11 1.17 -14.81 -7.25
CA LYS A 11 0.32 -15.45 -8.27
C LYS A 11 -0.21 -14.43 -9.28
N ILE A 12 -0.56 -13.23 -8.81
CA ILE A 12 -1.02 -12.15 -9.69
C ILE A 12 0.15 -11.65 -10.53
N LEU A 13 1.31 -11.41 -9.92
CA LEU A 13 2.53 -11.00 -10.64
C LEU A 13 2.86 -11.95 -11.80
N GLN A 14 2.74 -13.26 -11.59
CA GLN A 14 2.92 -14.27 -12.63
C GLN A 14 1.80 -14.22 -13.68
N ALA A 15 0.53 -14.12 -13.26
CA ALA A 15 -0.62 -14.13 -14.16
C ALA A 15 -0.64 -12.96 -15.16
N VAL A 16 -0.12 -11.79 -14.77
CA VAL A 16 0.00 -10.61 -15.67
C VAL A 16 1.43 -10.38 -16.17
N ASN A 17 2.34 -11.35 -15.96
CA ASN A 17 3.74 -11.26 -16.36
C ASN A 17 4.42 -9.92 -15.97
N ALA A 18 4.16 -9.45 -14.75
CA ALA A 18 4.49 -8.11 -14.26
C ALA A 18 6.00 -7.82 -14.15
N GLN A 19 6.86 -8.82 -14.36
CA GLN A 19 8.32 -8.69 -14.34
C GLN A 19 8.89 -8.24 -15.68
N THR A 20 8.23 -8.60 -16.78
CA THR A 20 8.77 -8.39 -18.14
C THR A 20 7.83 -7.61 -19.04
N SER A 21 6.59 -7.37 -18.60
CA SER A 21 5.58 -6.66 -19.36
C SER A 21 5.01 -5.49 -18.58
N GLU A 22 4.74 -4.39 -19.28
CA GLU A 22 4.03 -3.23 -18.74
C GLU A 22 2.56 -3.58 -18.45
N PHE A 23 1.92 -4.35 -19.34
CA PHE A 23 0.57 -4.86 -19.16
C PHE A 23 0.37 -6.15 -19.97
N TYR A 24 -0.54 -7.00 -19.49
CA TYR A 24 -0.91 -8.26 -20.13
C TYR A 24 -2.27 -8.16 -20.81
N SER A 25 -2.38 -8.68 -22.04
CA SER A 25 -3.65 -8.83 -22.76
C SER A 25 -4.19 -10.25 -22.57
N PHE A 26 -5.40 -10.36 -22.04
CA PHE A 26 -6.15 -11.62 -21.93
C PHE A 26 -7.01 -11.90 -23.17
N GLY A 27 -6.90 -11.06 -24.22
CA GLY A 27 -7.82 -11.07 -25.35
C GLY A 27 -9.16 -10.42 -25.03
N ASN A 28 -10.06 -10.32 -26.02
CA ASN A 28 -11.42 -9.77 -25.87
C ASN A 28 -11.47 -8.38 -25.18
N LYS A 29 -10.47 -7.52 -25.44
CA LYS A 29 -10.35 -6.18 -24.83
C LYS A 29 -10.27 -6.23 -23.28
N VAL A 30 -9.73 -7.30 -22.73
CA VAL A 30 -9.44 -7.47 -21.30
C VAL A 30 -7.93 -7.39 -21.08
N TYR A 31 -7.51 -6.48 -20.20
CA TYR A 31 -6.11 -6.23 -19.88
C TYR A 31 -5.89 -6.27 -18.38
N GLY A 32 -4.68 -6.56 -17.95
CA GLY A 32 -4.29 -6.47 -16.56
C GLY A 32 -2.84 -6.02 -16.39
N PHE A 33 -2.57 -5.22 -15.37
CA PHE A 33 -1.20 -4.86 -14.99
C PHE A 33 -1.11 -4.63 -13.48
N CYS A 34 0.10 -4.69 -12.95
CA CYS A 34 0.36 -4.34 -11.56
C CYS A 34 0.82 -2.89 -11.44
N ILE A 35 0.49 -2.23 -10.33
CA ILE A 35 0.93 -0.86 -10.07
C ILE A 35 2.45 -0.73 -10.26
N PRO A 36 2.93 0.34 -10.94
CA PRO A 36 4.35 0.62 -11.07
C PRO A 36 5.00 0.87 -9.72
N ILE A 37 6.24 0.44 -9.56
CA ILE A 37 6.99 0.62 -8.31
C ILE A 37 7.63 2.02 -8.33
N PRO A 38 7.34 2.90 -7.37
CA PRO A 38 8.04 4.19 -7.26
C PRO A 38 9.54 3.99 -7.09
N GLU A 39 10.35 4.89 -7.65
CA GLU A 39 11.81 4.76 -7.62
C GLU A 39 12.37 4.67 -6.20
N MET A 40 11.80 5.45 -5.26
CA MET A 40 12.16 5.41 -3.84
C MET A 40 11.91 4.02 -3.21
N ARG A 41 10.81 3.36 -3.57
CA ARG A 41 10.49 2.01 -3.09
C ARG A 41 11.45 0.97 -3.67
N PHE A 42 11.77 1.09 -4.96
CA PHE A 42 12.77 0.23 -5.59
C PHE A 42 14.14 0.36 -4.92
N ARG A 43 14.61 1.59 -4.66
CA ARG A 43 15.87 1.88 -3.95
C ARG A 43 15.92 1.27 -2.55
N ASN A 44 14.78 1.23 -1.85
CA ASN A 44 14.66 0.64 -0.52
C ASN A 44 14.41 -0.88 -0.52
N ASN A 45 14.45 -1.53 -1.68
CA ASN A 45 14.12 -2.96 -1.86
C ASN A 45 12.69 -3.31 -1.37
N GLN A 46 11.76 -2.35 -1.46
CA GLN A 46 10.35 -2.48 -1.08
C GLN A 46 9.50 -2.68 -2.33
N THR A 47 9.61 -3.85 -2.97
CA THR A 47 8.99 -4.09 -4.30
C THR A 47 7.64 -4.80 -4.23
N LYS A 48 7.28 -5.37 -3.07
CA LYS A 48 5.99 -6.01 -2.81
C LYS A 48 4.99 -4.98 -2.26
N ILE A 49 4.59 -4.07 -3.13
CA ILE A 49 3.82 -2.88 -2.76
C ILE A 49 2.31 -3.05 -2.94
N SER A 50 1.55 -2.42 -2.05
CA SER A 50 0.15 -2.03 -2.28
C SER A 50 0.06 -0.56 -2.69
N ILE A 51 -1.10 -0.09 -3.15
CA ILE A 51 -1.28 1.30 -3.63
C ILE A 51 -0.84 2.37 -2.61
N GLU A 52 -0.92 2.10 -1.30
CA GLU A 52 -0.50 3.08 -0.29
C GLU A 52 1.00 3.39 -0.36
N TYR A 53 1.82 2.48 -0.88
CA TYR A 53 3.27 2.69 -1.04
C TYR A 53 3.62 3.74 -2.11
N LEU A 54 2.65 4.23 -2.87
CA LEU A 54 2.82 5.40 -3.74
C LEU A 54 2.97 6.69 -2.94
N TYR A 55 2.52 6.69 -1.68
CA TYR A 55 2.82 7.74 -0.70
C TYR A 55 4.13 7.43 0.02
N SER A 56 4.76 8.48 0.56
CA SER A 56 5.95 8.37 1.42
C SER A 56 5.63 7.74 2.77
N ASP A 57 6.65 7.22 3.46
CA ASP A 57 6.50 6.67 4.81
C ASP A 57 5.97 7.71 5.81
N ALA A 58 6.40 8.96 5.66
CA ALA A 58 5.96 10.05 6.53
C ALA A 58 4.46 10.31 6.34
N GLU A 59 3.99 10.36 5.10
CA GLU A 59 2.57 10.56 4.79
C GLU A 59 1.73 9.38 5.30
N ILE A 60 2.14 8.13 5.03
CA ILE A 60 1.44 6.92 5.49
C ILE A 60 1.31 6.88 7.02
N LYS A 61 2.37 7.30 7.73
CA LYS A 61 2.42 7.29 9.20
C LYS A 61 1.79 8.54 9.83
N THR A 62 1.15 9.42 9.05
CA THR A 62 0.47 10.59 9.58
C THR A 62 -0.62 10.16 10.56
N VAL A 63 -0.62 10.75 11.74
CA VAL A 63 -1.67 10.56 12.74
C VAL A 63 -2.92 11.30 12.28
N LEU A 64 -3.99 10.55 12.10
CA LEU A 64 -5.29 11.05 11.67
C LEU A 64 -6.02 11.77 12.82
N PRO A 65 -7.07 12.56 12.53
CA PRO A 65 -7.81 13.29 13.57
C PRO A 65 -8.39 12.42 14.69
N ASN A 66 -8.65 11.14 14.43
CA ASN A 66 -9.12 10.16 15.43
C ASN A 66 -7.98 9.56 16.28
N GLY A 67 -6.75 10.05 16.14
CA GLY A 67 -5.56 9.55 16.86
C GLY A 67 -4.95 8.28 16.29
N CYS A 68 -5.55 7.67 15.26
CA CYS A 68 -5.04 6.46 14.62
C CYS A 68 -4.08 6.80 13.46
N ARG A 69 -3.28 5.81 13.02
CA ARG A 69 -2.47 5.90 11.79
C ARG A 69 -2.37 4.55 11.09
N LEU A 70 -1.88 4.53 9.85
CA LEU A 70 -1.45 3.29 9.23
C LEU A 70 -0.09 2.87 9.80
N PHE A 71 0.13 1.55 9.85
CA PHE A 71 1.37 0.94 10.30
C PHE A 71 1.92 0.01 9.24
N PHE A 72 3.24 -0.01 9.09
CA PHE A 72 3.93 -1.06 8.37
C PHE A 72 4.11 -2.29 9.27
N GLY A 73 4.07 -3.47 8.69
CA GLY A 73 4.36 -4.72 9.40
C GLY A 73 5.80 -4.77 9.93
N THR A 74 6.74 -4.10 9.26
CA THR A 74 8.13 -3.95 9.68
C THR A 74 8.31 -3.10 10.95
N GLU A 75 7.28 -2.38 11.39
CA GLU A 75 7.28 -1.71 12.69
C GLU A 75 7.14 -2.69 13.88
N PHE A 76 6.88 -3.97 13.59
CA PHE A 76 6.72 -5.06 14.56
C PHE A 76 7.63 -6.24 14.19
N THR A 77 8.95 -6.12 14.33
CA THR A 77 9.91 -7.18 13.91
C THR A 77 10.39 -8.07 15.04
N LYS A 78 10.21 -7.63 16.30
CA LYS A 78 10.61 -8.39 17.50
C LYS A 78 9.93 -9.76 17.54
N GLN A 79 10.51 -10.70 18.28
CA GLN A 79 9.84 -11.99 18.52
C GLN A 79 8.49 -11.79 19.23
N SER A 80 8.37 -10.80 20.11
CA SER A 80 7.11 -10.37 20.72
C SER A 80 6.22 -9.60 19.74
N MET A 81 4.96 -9.36 20.11
CA MET A 81 4.02 -8.54 19.33
C MET A 81 4.23 -7.03 19.50
N TRP A 82 5.29 -6.63 20.20
CA TRP A 82 5.56 -5.23 20.49
C TRP A 82 6.08 -4.48 19.28
N HIS A 83 5.68 -3.24 19.20
CA HIS A 83 6.27 -2.28 18.28
C HIS A 83 7.77 -2.12 18.59
N ASN A 84 8.55 -1.76 17.57
CA ASN A 84 10.00 -1.70 17.69
C ASN A 84 10.46 -0.59 18.65
N THR A 85 9.75 0.54 18.65
CA THR A 85 10.10 1.76 19.41
C THR A 85 9.00 2.26 20.34
N GLU A 86 7.75 2.35 19.85
CA GLU A 86 6.57 2.79 20.61
C GLU A 86 6.05 1.74 21.62
N SER A 87 5.36 2.19 22.67
CA SER A 87 4.69 1.33 23.66
C SER A 87 3.36 0.78 23.14
N LEU A 88 3.39 0.16 21.96
CA LEU A 88 2.23 -0.40 21.27
C LEU A 88 2.41 -1.90 21.02
N THR A 89 1.29 -2.64 20.99
CA THR A 89 1.26 -4.08 20.72
C THR A 89 0.29 -4.41 19.60
N LEU A 90 0.75 -5.22 18.64
CA LEU A 90 -0.06 -5.72 17.55
C LEU A 90 -0.89 -6.93 18.01
N LYS A 91 -2.21 -6.89 17.80
CA LYS A 91 -3.14 -7.92 18.34
C LYS A 91 -2.96 -9.31 17.71
N LEU A 92 -2.74 -9.40 16.40
CA LEU A 92 -2.53 -10.67 15.69
C LEU A 92 -1.24 -10.61 14.87
N PRO A 93 -0.56 -11.74 14.62
CA PRO A 93 0.72 -11.76 13.87
C PRO A 93 0.58 -11.49 12.36
N LYS A 94 -0.62 -11.19 11.85
CA LYS A 94 -0.82 -10.97 10.42
C LYS A 94 -0.06 -9.72 9.97
N GLY A 95 0.79 -9.88 8.96
CA GLY A 95 1.64 -8.80 8.44
C GLY A 95 2.87 -8.48 9.28
N LYS A 96 3.00 -9.02 10.49
CA LYS A 96 4.16 -8.78 11.38
C LYS A 96 5.49 -9.08 10.69
N GLY A 97 6.43 -8.14 10.76
CA GLY A 97 7.76 -8.24 10.16
C GLY A 97 7.79 -8.25 8.63
N LYS A 98 6.63 -8.16 7.98
CA LYS A 98 6.52 -8.11 6.52
C LYS A 98 6.46 -6.67 6.07
N ASP A 99 7.10 -6.39 4.94
CA ASP A 99 6.96 -5.12 4.24
C ASP A 99 5.59 -5.05 3.56
N LYS A 100 4.56 -4.78 4.36
CA LYS A 100 3.19 -4.45 3.94
C LYS A 100 2.53 -3.53 4.97
N ILE A 101 1.49 -2.82 4.57
CA ILE A 101 0.60 -2.12 5.51
C ILE A 101 -0.20 -3.15 6.33
N ILE A 102 -0.30 -2.92 7.63
CA ILE A 102 -1.19 -3.66 8.53
C ILE A 102 -2.63 -3.23 8.25
N GLU A 103 -3.51 -4.20 7.97
CA GLU A 103 -4.90 -3.93 7.65
C GLU A 103 -5.78 -4.00 8.90
N ASN A 104 -6.62 -2.99 9.13
CA ASN A 104 -7.65 -3.02 10.18
C ASN A 104 -8.90 -3.79 9.71
N ASN A 105 -8.70 -5.06 9.36
CA ASN A 105 -9.77 -6.00 9.01
C ASN A 105 -9.61 -7.32 9.77
N GLY A 106 -10.70 -8.07 9.93
CA GLY A 106 -10.67 -9.41 10.51
C GLY A 106 -10.07 -9.49 11.93
N GLY A 107 -10.29 -8.46 12.76
CA GLY A 107 -9.92 -8.43 14.18
C GLY A 107 -8.49 -7.95 14.48
N GLN A 108 -7.73 -7.53 13.47
CA GLN A 108 -6.42 -6.91 13.62
C GLN A 108 -6.55 -5.52 14.28
N ALA A 109 -5.62 -5.17 15.16
CA ALA A 109 -5.55 -3.87 15.83
C ALA A 109 -4.15 -3.65 16.42
N VAL A 110 -3.85 -2.40 16.79
CA VAL A 110 -2.61 -1.99 17.47
C VAL A 110 -3.03 -1.23 18.72
N TYR A 111 -2.70 -1.77 19.90
CA TYR A 111 -3.16 -1.22 21.18
C TYR A 111 -2.02 -0.66 22.02
N ASP A 112 -2.33 0.34 22.84
CA ASP A 112 -1.50 0.72 23.97
C ASP A 112 -1.80 -0.15 25.21
N SER A 113 -1.25 0.23 26.37
CA SER A 113 -1.50 -0.46 27.65
C SER A 113 -2.90 -0.24 28.22
N ASN A 114 -3.69 0.67 27.65
CA ASN A 114 -5.05 1.00 28.08
C ASN A 114 -6.11 0.40 27.13
N ASP A 115 -5.72 -0.55 26.28
CA ASP A 115 -6.56 -1.15 25.24
C ASP A 115 -7.17 -0.12 24.24
N THR A 116 -6.53 1.04 24.07
CA THR A 116 -6.91 2.03 23.04
C THR A 116 -6.31 1.63 21.71
N ASN A 117 -7.15 1.50 20.66
CA ASN A 117 -6.68 1.14 19.31
C ASN A 117 -6.13 2.35 18.56
N PHE A 118 -4.95 2.19 17.97
CA PHE A 118 -4.26 3.20 17.16
C PHE A 118 -4.20 2.83 15.67
N LEU A 119 -4.65 1.63 15.28
CA LEU A 119 -4.63 1.19 13.88
C LEU A 119 -5.78 1.84 13.10
N ALA A 120 -5.47 2.67 12.11
CA ALA A 120 -6.45 3.25 11.20
C ALA A 120 -6.93 2.24 10.15
N LYS A 121 -8.13 2.44 9.61
CA LYS A 121 -8.53 1.78 8.35
C LYS A 121 -7.91 2.53 7.17
N LYS A 122 -7.76 1.83 6.04
CA LYS A 122 -7.34 2.44 4.77
C LYS A 122 -8.34 3.51 4.30
N ASP A 123 -9.63 3.25 4.50
CA ASP A 123 -10.68 4.22 4.15
C ASP A 123 -10.56 5.50 4.99
N ASP A 124 -10.29 5.40 6.29
CA ASP A 124 -10.07 6.57 7.16
C ASP A 124 -8.88 7.42 6.67
N PHE A 125 -7.82 6.77 6.17
CA PHE A 125 -6.66 7.45 5.61
C PHE A 125 -7.02 8.20 4.31
N VAL A 126 -7.79 7.58 3.42
CA VAL A 126 -8.26 8.23 2.18
C VAL A 126 -9.19 9.40 2.49
N GLU A 127 -10.14 9.24 3.41
CA GLU A 127 -11.01 10.33 3.86
C GLU A 127 -10.19 11.49 4.46
N ALA A 128 -9.13 11.17 5.21
CA ALA A 128 -8.25 12.19 5.76
C ALA A 128 -7.46 12.96 4.68
N ILE A 129 -7.06 12.31 3.58
CA ILE A 129 -6.48 12.98 2.40
C ILE A 129 -7.51 13.92 1.76
N ILE A 130 -8.73 13.42 1.49
CA ILE A 130 -9.81 14.18 0.84
C ILE A 130 -10.16 15.44 1.66
N ASN A 131 -10.19 15.30 2.98
CA ASN A 131 -10.52 16.39 3.90
C ASN A 131 -9.33 17.31 4.20
N GLY A 132 -8.14 17.08 3.62
CA GLY A 132 -6.95 17.90 3.84
C GLY A 132 -6.27 17.71 5.20
N ASN A 133 -6.61 16.67 5.95
CA ASN A 133 -5.96 16.33 7.22
C ASN A 133 -4.62 15.62 7.01
N VAL A 134 -4.46 14.93 5.88
CA VAL A 134 -3.18 14.38 5.42
C VAL A 134 -2.78 15.15 4.16
N ILE A 135 -1.68 15.89 4.25
CA ILE A 135 -1.14 16.64 3.11
C ILE A 135 -0.22 15.69 2.32
N ILE A 136 -0.61 15.40 1.09
CA ILE A 136 0.18 14.61 0.16
C ILE A 136 1.03 15.53 -0.71
N SER A 137 2.32 15.23 -0.77
CA SER A 137 3.32 15.92 -1.57
C SER A 137 3.11 15.71 -3.06
N GLU A 138 3.57 16.69 -3.86
CA GLU A 138 3.59 16.58 -5.33
C GLU A 138 4.39 15.34 -5.79
N GLU A 139 5.49 15.00 -5.12
CA GLU A 139 6.27 13.80 -5.43
C GLU A 139 5.43 12.52 -5.29
N SER A 140 4.67 12.41 -4.19
CA SER A 140 3.77 11.28 -3.99
C SER A 140 2.63 11.25 -5.02
N TRP A 141 2.08 12.39 -5.42
CA TRP A 141 1.11 12.45 -6.52
C TRP A 141 1.72 12.01 -7.86
N HIS A 142 2.97 12.39 -8.14
CA HIS A 142 3.67 11.97 -9.35
C HIS A 142 3.86 10.45 -9.44
N ASN A 143 3.94 9.74 -8.32
CA ASN A 143 4.02 8.27 -8.30
C ASN A 143 2.78 7.58 -8.90
N PHE A 144 1.65 8.28 -9.06
CA PHE A 144 0.45 7.77 -9.71
C PHE A 144 0.46 7.95 -11.24
N ILE A 145 1.27 8.88 -11.77
CA ILE A 145 1.33 9.18 -13.22
C ILE A 145 1.61 7.92 -14.06
N PRO A 146 2.56 7.03 -13.69
CA PRO A 146 2.83 5.82 -14.45
C PRO A 146 1.60 4.89 -14.62
N ILE A 147 0.67 4.85 -13.65
CA ILE A 147 -0.57 4.07 -13.77
C ILE A 147 -1.41 4.60 -14.94
N PHE A 148 -1.59 5.91 -15.01
CA PHE A 148 -2.35 6.55 -16.09
C PHE A 148 -1.65 6.44 -17.44
N ALA A 149 -0.31 6.50 -17.46
CA ALA A 149 0.47 6.26 -18.67
C ALA A 149 0.24 4.85 -19.23
N THR A 150 0.27 3.82 -18.40
CA THR A 150 -0.02 2.44 -18.80
C THR A 150 -1.46 2.29 -19.29
N ILE A 151 -2.44 2.90 -18.60
CA ILE A 151 -3.84 2.92 -19.07
C ILE A 151 -3.93 3.55 -20.46
N LYS A 152 -3.29 4.70 -20.68
CA LYS A 152 -3.25 5.39 -21.98
C LYS A 152 -2.62 4.50 -23.06
N ASN A 153 -1.51 3.83 -22.76
CA ASN A 153 -0.84 2.91 -23.69
C ASN A 153 -1.78 1.77 -24.10
N ILE A 154 -2.52 1.18 -23.15
CA ILE A 154 -3.53 0.15 -23.45
C ILE A 154 -4.61 0.69 -24.38
N LEU A 155 -5.10 1.91 -24.15
CA LEU A 155 -6.17 2.49 -24.97
C LEU A 155 -5.70 2.80 -26.39
N VAL A 156 -4.47 3.30 -26.57
CA VAL A 156 -3.89 3.61 -27.90
C VAL A 156 -3.54 2.36 -28.70
N THR A 157 -3.12 1.28 -28.04
CA THR A 157 -2.77 0.01 -28.73
C THR A 157 -4.00 -0.71 -29.33
N ASN A 158 -5.21 -0.20 -29.09
CA ASN A 158 -6.47 -0.77 -29.56
C ASN A 158 -7.13 -0.02 -30.74
N ASP A 159 -6.46 1.02 -31.26
CA ASP A 159 -6.75 1.67 -32.54
C ASP A 159 -5.77 1.18 -33.62
#